data_AF-E3SWU7-F1
#
_entry.id   AF-E3SWU7-F1
#
_cell.length_a   1.000
_cell.length_b   1.000
_cell.length_c   1.000
_cell.angle_alpha   90.00
_cell.angle_beta   90.00
_cell.angle_gamma   90.00
#
_symmetry.space_group_name_H-M   'P 1'
#
loop_
_entity.id
_entity.type
_entity.pdbx_description
1 polymer ?
#
loop_
_entity_poly.entity_id
_entity_poly.type
_entity_poly.pdbx_seq_one_letter_code
_entity_poly.pdbx_strand_id
1 'polypeptide(L)'
;CKAATPQLRFAWKEVDFTWDSPEQRETAIKDGVFVKANNLPLGLARWKNKVFVTVPRWKNGVASSLNYIDLDGAPDQALKPYPSLKDNLVADDAKELPSNSSIISVFRVFVDPCDRLWVMDSGLADILGSANQVVGPSLVIFDLNTNQLLHRYYFKVSDMKEDSFFANIAVDANKDTCDDAFAYVPDLGAYGVVVYSLKQDDSWRVSHHYFHFEPLAGSYKVGGVEFHWTDGVFALALSEPRENGYRTMFFHAFSSTKEFCVSTELLRNYTHIDKNEAFHDFKLLGDRGERTQSSASFYDENTHVLFYTQVNRDGVGCWNSNKPYTPENNPLIFSDPEMYEFLNDLKVDNEGTLWFLSDKL
;
A
#
# COMPACT_ATOMS: atom_id res chain seq x y z
N CYS A 1 19.27 -10.34 -6.70
CA CYS A 1 19.81 -8.96 -6.72
C CYS A 1 20.93 -8.80 -7.74
N LYS A 2 20.59 -8.87 -9.03
CA LYS A 2 21.50 -8.50 -10.13
C LYS A 2 20.87 -7.31 -10.86
N ALA A 3 21.67 -6.56 -11.61
CA ALA A 3 21.15 -5.49 -12.46
C ALA A 3 20.05 -6.01 -13.39
N ALA A 4 19.01 -5.20 -13.59
CA ALA A 4 17.86 -5.51 -14.42
C ALA A 4 17.49 -4.30 -15.28
N THR A 5 16.84 -4.55 -16.41
CA THR A 5 16.27 -3.51 -17.26
C THR A 5 14.76 -3.69 -17.26
N PRO A 6 14.01 -2.83 -16.56
CA PRO A 6 12.55 -2.91 -16.56
C PRO A 6 11.96 -2.75 -17.96
N GLN A 7 10.79 -3.36 -18.17
CA GLN A 7 10.01 -3.20 -19.38
C GLN A 7 8.74 -2.41 -19.07
N LEU A 8 8.52 -1.31 -19.80
CA LEU A 8 7.30 -0.52 -19.67
C LEU A 8 6.12 -1.32 -20.24
N ARG A 9 5.14 -1.63 -19.38
CA ARG A 9 3.91 -2.33 -19.81
C ARG A 9 2.72 -1.40 -19.99
N PHE A 10 2.55 -0.43 -19.09
CA PHE A 10 1.45 0.52 -19.09
C PHE A 10 1.97 1.92 -18.80
N ALA A 11 1.37 2.93 -19.41
CA ALA A 11 1.74 4.32 -19.24
C ALA A 11 0.58 5.25 -19.57
N TRP A 12 0.43 6.29 -18.75
CA TRP A 12 -0.55 7.34 -18.96
C TRP A 12 0.13 8.69 -18.85
N LYS A 13 -0.21 9.61 -19.75
CA LYS A 13 0.10 11.04 -19.56
C LYS A 13 -0.87 11.66 -18.57
N GLU A 14 -2.15 11.28 -18.71
CA GLU A 14 -3.24 11.55 -17.79
C GLU A 14 -4.09 10.29 -17.77
N VAL A 15 -4.56 9.87 -16.60
CA VAL A 15 -5.48 8.74 -16.51
C VAL A 15 -6.90 9.14 -16.90
N ASP A 16 -7.65 8.18 -17.41
CA ASP A 16 -9.07 8.28 -17.65
C ASP A 16 -9.75 7.03 -17.09
N PHE A 17 -11.08 7.07 -17.00
CA PHE A 17 -11.88 5.97 -16.48
C PHE A 17 -12.83 5.44 -17.55
N THR A 18 -13.29 4.21 -17.40
CA THR A 18 -14.43 3.73 -18.18
C THR A 18 -15.72 4.32 -17.60
N TRP A 19 -16.49 4.99 -18.45
CA TRP A 19 -17.76 5.62 -18.11
C TRP A 19 -18.92 4.86 -18.74
N ASP A 20 -20.12 4.97 -18.16
CA ASP A 20 -21.33 4.32 -18.70
C ASP A 20 -21.72 4.92 -20.05
N SER A 21 -21.44 6.22 -20.26
CA SER A 21 -21.58 6.89 -21.56
C SER A 21 -20.58 8.04 -21.73
N PRO A 22 -20.27 8.45 -22.98
CA PRO A 22 -19.47 9.64 -23.24
C PRO A 22 -20.06 10.92 -22.62
N GLU A 23 -21.38 11.07 -22.60
CA GLU A 23 -22.06 12.23 -22.04
C GLU A 23 -21.89 12.33 -20.52
N GLN A 24 -21.88 11.19 -19.82
CA GLN A 24 -21.60 11.12 -18.38
C GLN A 24 -20.18 11.65 -18.09
N ARG A 25 -19.20 11.25 -18.89
CA ARG A 25 -17.82 11.73 -18.78
C ARG A 25 -17.72 13.24 -19.02
N GLU A 26 -18.31 13.74 -20.11
CA GLU A 26 -18.26 15.17 -20.44
C GLU A 26 -18.94 16.03 -19.37
N THR A 27 -20.05 15.54 -18.80
CA THR A 27 -20.73 16.19 -17.68
C THR A 27 -19.86 16.19 -16.43
N ALA A 28 -19.23 15.07 -16.10
CA ALA A 28 -18.32 14.99 -14.95
C ALA A 28 -17.13 15.95 -15.08
N ILE A 29 -16.57 16.12 -16.28
CA ILE A 29 -15.52 17.11 -16.54
C ILE A 29 -16.06 18.54 -16.36
N LYS A 30 -17.21 18.84 -16.96
CA LYS A 30 -17.82 20.17 -16.90
C LYS A 30 -18.15 20.58 -15.46
N ASP A 31 -18.63 19.65 -14.65
CA ASP A 31 -19.07 19.88 -13.29
C ASP A 31 -17.92 19.77 -12.27
N GLY A 32 -16.70 19.45 -12.72
CA GLY A 32 -15.52 19.33 -11.85
C GLY A 32 -15.47 18.04 -11.01
N VAL A 33 -16.39 17.11 -11.25
CA VAL A 33 -16.41 15.76 -10.64
C VAL A 33 -15.26 14.90 -11.16
N PHE A 34 -14.76 15.19 -12.38
CA PHE A 34 -13.57 14.59 -12.94
C PHE A 34 -12.59 15.64 -13.44
N VAL A 35 -11.45 15.77 -12.77
CA VAL A 35 -10.34 16.67 -13.14
C VAL A 35 -9.11 15.82 -13.43
N LYS A 36 -8.84 15.57 -14.71
CA LYS A 36 -7.77 14.66 -15.16
C LYS A 36 -6.43 14.84 -14.45
N ALA A 37 -5.97 16.09 -14.34
CA ALA A 37 -4.69 16.44 -13.73
C ALA A 37 -4.58 16.09 -12.22
N ASN A 38 -5.70 15.82 -11.54
CA ASN A 38 -5.74 15.48 -10.11
C ASN A 38 -5.69 13.96 -9.85
N ASN A 39 -5.63 13.13 -10.89
CA ASN A 39 -5.72 11.68 -10.76
C ASN A 39 -4.34 11.03 -10.87
N LEU A 40 -3.74 10.73 -9.72
CA LEU A 40 -2.41 10.11 -9.61
C LEU A 40 -2.52 8.64 -9.20
N PRO A 41 -2.04 7.69 -10.04
CA PRO A 41 -1.95 6.28 -9.67
C PRO A 41 -0.92 6.04 -8.56
N LEU A 42 -1.27 5.33 -7.48
CA LEU A 42 -0.37 5.15 -6.34
C LEU A 42 -0.13 3.68 -5.97
N GLY A 43 -1.14 2.82 -5.97
CA GLY A 43 -1.02 1.41 -5.58
C GLY A 43 -1.26 0.47 -6.74
N LEU A 44 -0.65 -0.72 -6.69
CA LEU A 44 -0.86 -1.76 -7.70
C LEU A 44 -1.04 -3.15 -7.07
N ALA A 45 -1.82 -4.02 -7.70
CA ALA A 45 -1.77 -5.46 -7.40
C ALA A 45 -2.21 -6.27 -8.61
N ARG A 46 -1.68 -7.49 -8.79
CA ARG A 46 -2.07 -8.37 -9.89
C ARG A 46 -2.92 -9.53 -9.38
N TRP A 47 -4.01 -9.81 -10.08
CA TRP A 47 -4.78 -11.04 -9.95
C TRP A 47 -5.19 -11.55 -11.33
N LYS A 48 -4.64 -12.70 -11.74
CA LYS A 48 -4.88 -13.28 -13.07
C LYS A 48 -4.65 -12.22 -14.17
N ASN A 49 -5.69 -11.88 -14.94
CA ASN A 49 -5.65 -10.87 -16.00
C ASN A 49 -5.95 -9.44 -15.51
N LYS A 50 -6.29 -9.24 -14.23
CA LYS A 50 -6.55 -7.90 -13.67
C LYS A 50 -5.28 -7.36 -13.03
N VAL A 51 -4.88 -6.14 -13.42
CA VAL A 51 -3.93 -5.33 -12.68
C VAL A 51 -4.72 -4.22 -12.01
N PHE A 52 -4.89 -4.32 -10.70
CA PHE A 52 -5.49 -3.27 -9.88
C PHE A 52 -4.57 -2.06 -9.84
N VAL A 53 -5.18 -0.88 -9.94
CA VAL A 53 -4.52 0.42 -9.87
C VAL A 53 -5.38 1.32 -8.99
N THR A 54 -4.78 1.92 -7.97
CA THR A 54 -5.50 2.82 -7.07
C THR A 54 -5.19 4.28 -7.40
N VAL A 55 -6.18 5.15 -7.25
CA VAL A 55 -6.08 6.60 -7.46
C VAL A 55 -6.65 7.28 -6.21
N PRO A 56 -5.82 7.60 -5.21
CA PRO A 56 -6.30 8.23 -3.98
C PRO A 56 -6.86 9.62 -4.23
N ARG A 57 -7.80 10.05 -3.38
CA ARG A 57 -8.41 11.37 -3.44
C ARG A 57 -7.52 12.44 -2.80
N TRP A 58 -6.31 12.61 -3.33
CA TRP A 58 -5.38 13.68 -2.91
C TRP A 58 -5.99 15.07 -3.12
N LYS A 59 -6.70 15.23 -4.22
CA LYS A 59 -7.48 16.42 -4.57
C LYS A 59 -8.85 16.00 -5.06
N ASN A 60 -9.78 16.94 -5.10
CA ASN A 60 -11.08 16.77 -5.72
C ASN A 60 -10.98 16.33 -7.19
N GLY A 61 -12.07 15.78 -7.73
CA GLY A 61 -12.15 15.42 -9.15
C GLY A 61 -11.57 14.04 -9.48
N VAL A 62 -11.48 13.15 -8.50
CA VAL A 62 -11.13 11.73 -8.69
C VAL A 62 -12.42 10.92 -8.80
N ALA A 63 -12.74 10.48 -10.02
CA ALA A 63 -13.99 9.78 -10.30
C ALA A 63 -14.02 8.37 -9.69
N SER A 64 -12.86 7.70 -9.62
CA SER A 64 -12.78 6.36 -9.06
C SER A 64 -11.44 6.05 -8.41
N SER A 65 -11.48 5.61 -7.16
CA SER A 65 -10.28 5.40 -6.36
C SER A 65 -9.74 3.98 -6.44
N LEU A 66 -10.61 2.98 -6.61
CA LEU A 66 -10.20 1.60 -6.81
C LEU A 66 -10.55 1.17 -8.23
N ASN A 67 -9.52 0.78 -9.00
CA ASN A 67 -9.67 0.44 -10.40
C ASN A 67 -8.88 -0.80 -10.77
N TYR A 68 -9.12 -1.32 -11.97
CA TYR A 68 -8.24 -2.28 -12.62
C TYR A 68 -8.12 -2.03 -14.13
N ILE A 69 -7.11 -2.65 -14.71
CA ILE A 69 -6.89 -2.75 -16.15
C ILE A 69 -6.66 -4.21 -16.54
N ASP A 70 -6.83 -4.52 -17.82
CA ASP A 70 -6.55 -5.86 -18.34
C ASP A 70 -5.06 -5.99 -18.67
N LEU A 71 -4.44 -7.06 -18.19
CA LEU A 71 -3.01 -7.35 -18.37
C LEU A 71 -2.63 -7.49 -19.85
N ASP A 72 -3.56 -7.92 -20.70
CA ASP A 72 -3.43 -8.07 -22.15
C ASP A 72 -4.00 -6.89 -22.96
N GLY A 73 -4.50 -5.85 -22.28
CA GLY A 73 -5.06 -4.65 -22.90
C GLY A 73 -4.02 -3.65 -23.41
N ALA A 74 -4.49 -2.55 -23.99
CA ALA A 74 -3.64 -1.47 -24.49
C ALA A 74 -2.79 -0.84 -23.36
N PRO A 75 -1.56 -0.37 -23.65
CA PRO A 75 -0.69 0.27 -22.66
C PRO A 75 -1.29 1.50 -21.96
N ASP A 76 -2.21 2.21 -22.62
CA ASP A 76 -2.83 3.48 -22.20
C ASP A 76 -4.34 3.33 -21.94
N GLN A 77 -4.82 2.10 -21.73
CA GLN A 77 -6.24 1.82 -21.53
C GLN A 77 -6.82 2.61 -20.34
N ALA A 78 -8.10 3.00 -20.45
CA ALA A 78 -8.81 3.63 -19.35
C ALA A 78 -8.94 2.68 -18.15
N LEU A 79 -8.86 3.23 -16.95
CA LEU A 79 -9.01 2.50 -15.71
C LEU A 79 -10.48 2.08 -15.52
N LYS A 80 -10.72 0.82 -15.18
CA LYS A 80 -12.06 0.28 -14.93
C LYS A 80 -12.39 0.37 -13.44
N PRO A 81 -13.37 1.17 -13.00
CA PRO A 81 -13.77 1.25 -11.60
C PRO A 81 -14.17 -0.10 -11.03
N TYR A 82 -13.78 -0.37 -9.79
CA TYR A 82 -14.03 -1.64 -9.10
C TYR A 82 -14.65 -1.42 -7.71
N PRO A 83 -15.75 -2.12 -7.36
CA PRO A 83 -16.43 -3.14 -8.17
C PRO A 83 -17.27 -2.54 -9.31
N SER A 84 -17.62 -1.25 -9.22
CA SER A 84 -18.33 -0.52 -10.28
C SER A 84 -18.05 0.98 -10.24
N LEU A 85 -18.42 1.70 -11.30
CA LEU A 85 -18.35 3.17 -11.32
C LEU A 85 -19.28 3.78 -10.27
N LYS A 86 -20.48 3.23 -10.10
CA LYS A 86 -21.45 3.69 -9.08
C LYS A 86 -20.87 3.60 -7.67
N ASP A 87 -20.12 2.56 -7.37
CA ASP A 87 -19.54 2.37 -6.04
C ASP A 87 -18.36 3.31 -5.79
N ASN A 88 -17.72 3.82 -6.83
CA ASN A 88 -16.56 4.69 -6.73
C ASN A 88 -16.87 6.18 -6.89
N LEU A 89 -17.91 6.52 -7.66
CA LEU A 89 -18.32 7.88 -7.98
C LEU A 89 -19.12 8.49 -6.83
N VAL A 90 -18.46 8.63 -5.68
CA VAL A 90 -18.98 9.30 -4.48
C VAL A 90 -18.58 10.77 -4.51
N ALA A 91 -19.48 11.69 -4.16
CA ALA A 91 -19.16 13.12 -4.07
C ALA A 91 -18.11 13.39 -2.97
N ASP A 92 -17.17 14.30 -3.23
CA ASP A 92 -16.10 14.62 -2.27
C ASP A 92 -16.64 15.21 -0.95
N ASP A 93 -17.81 15.88 -0.98
CA ASP A 93 -18.47 16.48 0.18
C ASP A 93 -19.49 15.55 0.87
N ALA A 94 -19.59 14.29 0.43
CA ALA A 94 -20.50 13.29 0.99
C ALA A 94 -20.35 13.19 2.52
N LYS A 95 -21.48 12.97 3.20
CA LYS A 95 -21.54 12.89 4.68
C LYS A 95 -21.68 11.48 5.20
N GLU A 96 -21.91 10.53 4.32
CA GLU A 96 -22.02 9.11 4.62
C GLU A 96 -21.70 8.28 3.38
N LEU A 97 -21.45 7.00 3.60
CA LEU A 97 -21.14 6.08 2.52
C LEU A 97 -22.43 5.67 1.76
N PRO A 98 -22.51 5.84 0.44
CA PRO A 98 -23.74 5.52 -0.31
C PRO A 98 -24.15 4.04 -0.24
N SER A 99 -23.18 3.13 -0.13
CA SER A 99 -23.39 1.71 0.09
C SER A 99 -22.17 1.09 0.75
N ASN A 100 -22.30 -0.08 1.38
CA ASN A 100 -21.15 -0.73 2.04
C ASN A 100 -20.01 -1.10 1.05
N SER A 101 -20.33 -1.24 -0.24
CA SER A 101 -19.37 -1.50 -1.32
C SER A 101 -18.69 -0.23 -1.84
N SER A 102 -19.18 0.96 -1.47
CA SER A 102 -18.66 2.20 -2.01
C SER A 102 -17.25 2.49 -1.53
N ILE A 103 -16.40 3.01 -2.40
CA ILE A 103 -14.99 3.25 -2.12
C ILE A 103 -14.73 4.76 -2.13
N ILE A 104 -14.13 5.27 -1.05
CA ILE A 104 -13.78 6.69 -0.97
C ILE A 104 -12.36 6.92 -1.50
N SER A 105 -11.33 6.48 -0.78
CA SER A 105 -9.95 6.84 -1.08
C SER A 105 -8.98 5.74 -0.68
N VAL A 106 -8.43 5.05 -1.68
CA VAL A 106 -7.61 3.86 -1.51
C VAL A 106 -6.19 4.14 -1.95
N PHE A 107 -5.24 3.86 -1.08
CA PHE A 107 -3.80 4.03 -1.36
C PHE A 107 -3.13 2.75 -1.80
N ARG A 108 -3.37 1.64 -1.09
CA ARG A 108 -2.78 0.34 -1.39
C ARG A 108 -3.81 -0.76 -1.22
N VAL A 109 -3.59 -1.83 -1.97
CA VAL A 109 -4.40 -3.05 -1.95
C VAL A 109 -3.50 -4.27 -1.83
N PHE A 110 -4.09 -5.39 -1.43
CA PHE A 110 -3.40 -6.67 -1.37
C PHE A 110 -4.32 -7.77 -1.92
N VAL A 111 -3.78 -8.62 -2.80
CA VAL A 111 -4.45 -9.81 -3.30
C VAL A 111 -3.90 -10.99 -2.51
N ASP A 112 -4.76 -11.67 -1.76
CA ASP A 112 -4.33 -12.80 -0.94
C ASP A 112 -4.38 -14.15 -1.69
N PRO A 113 -3.81 -15.23 -1.12
CA PRO A 113 -3.84 -16.57 -1.75
C PRO A 113 -5.24 -17.20 -1.89
N CYS A 114 -6.27 -16.57 -1.36
CA CYS A 114 -7.66 -17.03 -1.34
C CYS A 114 -8.52 -16.33 -2.41
N ASP A 115 -7.90 -15.65 -3.37
CA ASP A 115 -8.57 -14.84 -4.39
C ASP A 115 -9.45 -13.73 -3.77
N ARG A 116 -8.98 -13.09 -2.69
CA ARG A 116 -9.65 -11.93 -2.10
C ARG A 116 -8.82 -10.67 -2.29
N LEU A 117 -9.48 -9.57 -2.61
CA LEU A 117 -8.89 -8.24 -2.66
C LEU A 117 -9.14 -7.53 -1.33
N TRP A 118 -8.07 -7.25 -0.61
CA TRP A 118 -8.07 -6.46 0.60
C TRP A 118 -7.73 -5.01 0.25
N VAL A 119 -8.57 -4.10 0.70
CA VAL A 119 -8.54 -2.69 0.35
C VAL A 119 -8.49 -1.88 1.63
N MET A 120 -7.47 -1.04 1.76
CA MET A 120 -7.39 -0.03 2.82
C MET A 120 -8.03 1.27 2.31
N ASP A 121 -9.29 1.50 2.70
CA ASP A 121 -10.04 2.72 2.37
C ASP A 121 -9.89 3.72 3.53
N SER A 122 -9.25 4.85 3.29
CA SER A 122 -9.03 5.87 4.32
C SER A 122 -10.32 6.61 4.69
N GLY A 123 -11.35 6.56 3.84
CA GLY A 123 -12.58 7.31 4.02
C GLY A 123 -12.43 8.83 3.88
N LEU A 124 -11.24 9.30 3.49
CA LEU A 124 -10.88 10.72 3.43
C LEU A 124 -10.77 11.20 1.98
N ALA A 125 -11.61 12.18 1.62
CA ALA A 125 -11.62 12.81 0.30
C ALA A 125 -10.94 14.20 0.33
N ASP A 126 -10.42 14.62 -0.83
CA ASP A 126 -9.80 15.94 -1.08
C ASP A 126 -8.72 16.34 -0.06
N ILE A 127 -7.78 15.42 0.21
CA ILE A 127 -6.80 15.50 1.31
C ILE A 127 -5.99 16.82 1.34
N LEU A 128 -5.55 17.30 0.18
CA LEU A 128 -4.75 18.53 0.04
C LEU A 128 -5.61 19.78 -0.27
N GLY A 129 -6.93 19.61 -0.38
CA GLY A 129 -7.89 20.67 -0.63
C GLY A 129 -8.78 20.89 0.59
N SER A 130 -10.09 20.72 0.40
CA SER A 130 -11.11 20.79 1.45
C SER A 130 -11.36 19.41 2.05
N ALA A 131 -10.37 18.89 2.77
CA ALA A 131 -10.37 17.56 3.33
C ALA A 131 -11.70 17.21 4.03
N ASN A 132 -12.32 16.11 3.62
CA ASN A 132 -13.62 15.66 4.14
C ASN A 132 -13.53 14.17 4.50
N GLN A 133 -13.61 13.87 5.81
CA GLN A 133 -13.71 12.51 6.31
C GLN A 133 -15.15 12.02 6.14
N VAL A 134 -15.43 11.32 5.03
CA VAL A 134 -16.77 10.82 4.69
C VAL A 134 -17.22 9.72 5.66
N VAL A 135 -16.30 8.79 5.97
CA VAL A 135 -16.47 7.70 6.94
C VAL A 135 -15.12 7.38 7.58
N GLY A 136 -15.10 6.67 8.72
CA GLY A 136 -13.85 6.25 9.34
C GLY A 136 -13.03 5.29 8.44
N PRO A 137 -11.70 5.18 8.64
CA PRO A 137 -10.86 4.25 7.91
C PRO A 137 -11.35 2.80 8.04
N SER A 138 -11.30 2.04 6.95
CA SER A 138 -11.84 0.67 6.92
C SER A 138 -11.04 -0.29 6.06
N LEU A 139 -11.07 -1.56 6.46
CA LEU A 139 -10.66 -2.69 5.64
C LEU A 139 -11.88 -3.19 4.87
N VAL A 140 -11.77 -3.22 3.54
CA VAL A 140 -12.81 -3.74 2.64
C VAL A 140 -12.27 -4.98 1.94
N ILE A 141 -13.02 -6.07 1.99
CA ILE A 141 -12.63 -7.36 1.42
C ILE A 141 -13.61 -7.73 0.33
N PHE A 142 -13.13 -7.91 -0.89
CA PHE A 142 -13.93 -8.39 -2.03
C PHE A 142 -13.49 -9.80 -2.44
N ASP A 143 -14.45 -10.63 -2.84
CA ASP A 143 -14.18 -11.85 -3.58
C ASP A 143 -13.87 -11.49 -5.04
N LEU A 144 -12.67 -11.83 -5.52
CA LEU A 144 -12.24 -11.50 -6.88
C LEU A 144 -12.92 -12.34 -7.96
N ASN A 145 -13.48 -13.50 -7.60
CA ASN A 145 -14.20 -14.36 -8.53
C ASN A 145 -15.60 -13.83 -8.84
N THR A 146 -16.27 -13.26 -7.83
CA THR A 146 -17.65 -12.73 -7.96
C THR A 146 -17.71 -11.20 -8.04
N ASN A 147 -16.61 -10.51 -7.70
CA ASN A 147 -16.53 -9.06 -7.50
C ASN A 147 -17.49 -8.54 -6.40
N GLN A 148 -17.91 -9.41 -5.48
CA GLN A 148 -18.83 -9.05 -4.40
C GLN A 148 -18.08 -8.68 -3.13
N LEU A 149 -18.66 -7.74 -2.38
CA LEU A 149 -18.19 -7.40 -1.04
C LEU A 149 -18.41 -8.60 -0.12
N LEU A 150 -17.33 -9.09 0.48
CA LEU A 150 -17.36 -10.10 1.52
C LEU A 150 -17.51 -9.47 2.90
N HIS A 151 -16.73 -8.43 3.18
CA HIS A 151 -16.69 -7.81 4.50
C HIS A 151 -16.22 -6.35 4.43
N ARG A 152 -16.70 -5.53 5.37
CA ARG A 152 -16.11 -4.22 5.68
C ARG A 152 -15.97 -4.10 7.19
N TYR A 153 -14.75 -3.85 7.64
CA TYR A 153 -14.43 -3.58 9.04
C TYR A 153 -13.96 -2.14 9.20
N TYR A 154 -14.62 -1.38 10.08
CA TYR A 154 -14.18 -0.03 10.46
C TYR A 154 -13.25 -0.10 11.66
N PHE A 155 -12.10 0.55 11.59
CA PHE A 155 -11.16 0.55 12.70
C PHE A 155 -11.74 1.24 13.93
N LYS A 156 -11.53 0.62 15.10
CA LYS A 156 -11.97 1.17 16.38
C LYS A 156 -11.21 2.44 16.69
N VAL A 157 -11.90 3.42 17.26
CA VAL A 157 -11.27 4.66 17.76
C VAL A 157 -10.15 4.38 18.77
N SER A 158 -10.26 3.29 19.55
CA SER A 158 -9.22 2.87 20.50
C SER A 158 -7.89 2.48 19.85
N ASP A 159 -7.91 2.11 18.57
CA ASP A 159 -6.71 1.68 17.84
C ASP A 159 -6.07 2.82 17.03
N MET A 160 -6.75 3.98 17.02
CA MET A 160 -6.36 5.19 16.30
C MET A 160 -5.83 6.27 17.27
N LYS A 161 -5.10 7.22 16.70
CA LYS A 161 -4.62 8.45 17.30
C LYS A 161 -5.09 9.63 16.45
N GLU A 162 -4.92 10.85 16.96
CA GLU A 162 -5.32 12.07 16.26
C GLU A 162 -4.68 12.17 14.87
N ASP A 163 -3.37 11.91 14.79
CA ASP A 163 -2.60 11.95 13.53
C ASP A 163 -2.64 10.61 12.76
N SER A 164 -3.55 9.68 13.07
CA SER A 164 -3.56 8.38 12.40
C SER A 164 -3.87 8.50 10.91
N PHE A 165 -3.02 7.90 10.07
CA PHE A 165 -3.25 7.83 8.63
C PHE A 165 -2.91 6.43 8.10
N PHE A 166 -3.94 5.71 7.65
CA PHE A 166 -3.83 4.33 7.17
C PHE A 166 -3.85 4.32 5.64
N ALA A 167 -2.69 4.10 5.03
CA ALA A 167 -2.52 4.11 3.57
C ALA A 167 -1.95 2.81 3.00
N ASN A 168 -1.54 1.86 3.84
CA ASN A 168 -0.95 0.60 3.39
C ASN A 168 -1.54 -0.61 4.12
N ILE A 169 -1.30 -1.81 3.58
CA ILE A 169 -1.75 -3.07 4.15
C ILE A 169 -0.84 -4.22 3.72
N ALA A 170 -0.45 -5.05 4.69
CA ALA A 170 0.07 -6.39 4.46
C ALA A 170 -0.93 -7.42 4.98
N VAL A 171 -1.16 -8.51 4.23
CA VAL A 171 -2.12 -9.55 4.60
C VAL A 171 -1.39 -10.88 4.74
N ASP A 172 -1.62 -11.54 5.88
CA ASP A 172 -1.13 -12.87 6.18
C ASP A 172 -2.32 -13.83 6.17
N ALA A 173 -2.43 -14.54 5.06
CA ALA A 173 -3.47 -15.52 4.81
C ALA A 173 -2.84 -16.82 4.31
N ASN A 174 -3.46 -17.93 4.69
CA ASN A 174 -3.14 -19.25 4.17
C ASN A 174 -4.34 -19.77 3.39
N LYS A 175 -4.08 -20.35 2.21
CA LYS A 175 -5.11 -20.92 1.33
C LYS A 175 -5.94 -22.02 1.99
N ASP A 176 -5.37 -22.73 2.97
CA ASP A 176 -6.05 -23.78 3.72
C ASP A 176 -6.93 -23.24 4.86
N THR A 177 -6.70 -21.98 5.29
CA THR A 177 -7.39 -21.35 6.43
C THR A 177 -7.72 -19.88 6.14
N CYS A 178 -8.38 -19.62 5.02
CA CYS A 178 -8.68 -18.25 4.55
C CYS A 178 -9.40 -17.38 5.59
N ASP A 179 -10.28 -17.97 6.41
CA ASP A 179 -11.06 -17.24 7.42
C ASP A 179 -10.24 -16.88 8.68
N ASP A 180 -9.02 -17.40 8.81
CA ASP A 180 -8.07 -17.09 9.90
C ASP A 180 -6.95 -16.13 9.43
N ALA A 181 -7.29 -15.26 8.49
CA ALA A 181 -6.37 -14.26 7.94
C ALA A 181 -6.17 -13.08 8.91
N PHE A 182 -4.98 -12.50 8.86
CA PHE A 182 -4.64 -11.28 9.57
C PHE A 182 -4.23 -10.18 8.60
N ALA A 183 -4.62 -8.95 8.89
CA ALA A 183 -4.11 -7.76 8.20
C ALA A 183 -3.25 -6.94 9.17
N TYR A 184 -2.17 -6.38 8.65
CA TYR A 184 -1.29 -5.45 9.36
C TYR A 184 -1.31 -4.14 8.60
N VAL A 185 -1.79 -3.09 9.27
CA VAL A 185 -1.98 -1.76 8.69
C VAL A 185 -1.03 -0.80 9.39
N PRO A 186 0.02 -0.32 8.70
CA PRO A 186 0.92 0.66 9.27
C PRO A 186 0.23 2.02 9.35
N ASP A 187 0.43 2.68 10.48
CA ASP A 187 -0.02 4.03 10.78
C ASP A 187 1.15 4.99 10.59
N LEU A 188 1.22 5.60 9.42
CA LEU A 188 2.35 6.43 9.04
C LEU A 188 2.35 7.79 9.75
N GLY A 189 1.20 8.30 10.16
CA GLY A 189 1.08 9.59 10.86
C GLY A 189 1.24 9.49 12.38
N ALA A 190 0.82 8.37 13.00
CA ALA A 190 0.95 8.18 14.45
C ALA A 190 1.85 7.01 14.89
N TYR A 191 2.66 6.48 13.98
CA TYR A 191 3.82 5.63 14.26
C TYR A 191 3.47 4.32 15.00
N GLY A 192 2.51 3.58 14.46
CA GLY A 192 2.08 2.30 15.01
C GLY A 192 1.69 1.31 13.92
N VAL A 193 1.38 0.08 14.30
CA VAL A 193 0.77 -0.89 13.38
C VAL A 193 -0.53 -1.36 14.00
N VAL A 194 -1.63 -1.26 13.27
CA VAL A 194 -2.90 -1.86 13.67
C VAL A 194 -2.97 -3.26 13.09
N VAL A 195 -3.20 -4.25 13.95
CA VAL A 195 -3.42 -5.64 13.56
C VAL A 195 -4.92 -5.89 13.55
N TYR A 196 -5.41 -6.54 12.51
CA TYR A 196 -6.80 -6.99 12.40
C TYR A 196 -6.83 -8.51 12.23
N SER A 197 -7.69 -9.19 12.97
CA SER A 197 -7.94 -10.63 12.84
C SER A 197 -9.32 -10.85 12.22
N LEU A 198 -9.36 -11.48 11.04
CA LEU A 198 -10.63 -11.76 10.35
C LEU A 198 -11.53 -12.70 11.15
N LYS A 199 -10.93 -13.71 11.79
CA LYS A 199 -11.66 -14.70 12.59
C LYS A 199 -12.29 -14.13 13.85
N GLN A 200 -11.62 -13.16 14.48
CA GLN A 200 -12.13 -12.49 15.68
C GLN A 200 -13.00 -11.29 15.32
N ASP A 201 -12.93 -10.81 14.08
CA ASP A 201 -13.50 -9.54 13.61
C ASP A 201 -13.16 -8.39 14.57
N ASP A 202 -11.89 -8.34 14.98
CA ASP A 202 -11.38 -7.37 15.93
C ASP A 202 -9.98 -6.88 15.55
N SER A 203 -9.65 -5.67 16.01
CA SER A 203 -8.35 -5.04 15.80
C SER A 203 -7.69 -4.56 17.09
N TRP A 204 -6.38 -4.36 17.06
CA TRP A 204 -5.63 -3.74 18.15
C TRP A 204 -4.39 -3.01 17.64
N ARG A 205 -4.02 -1.96 18.35
CA ARG A 205 -2.80 -1.19 18.06
C ARG A 205 -1.57 -1.81 18.71
N VAL A 206 -0.52 -1.98 17.91
CA VAL A 206 0.85 -2.29 18.32
C VAL A 206 1.70 -1.03 18.25
N SER A 207 2.44 -0.76 19.33
CA SER A 207 3.36 0.38 19.41
C SER A 207 4.77 -0.10 19.74
N HIS A 208 5.75 0.45 19.04
CA HIS A 208 7.18 0.21 19.28
C HIS A 208 8.00 1.38 18.74
N HIS A 209 9.15 1.67 19.34
CA HIS A 209 10.00 2.80 18.92
C HIS A 209 10.47 2.69 17.45
N TYR A 210 10.63 1.46 16.95
CA TYR A 210 11.05 1.21 15.57
C TYR A 210 9.99 1.54 14.52
N PHE A 211 8.77 1.91 14.92
CA PHE A 211 7.75 2.42 14.00
C PHE A 211 7.87 3.93 13.73
N HIS A 212 8.74 4.64 14.45
CA HIS A 212 8.95 6.06 14.25
C HIS A 212 9.90 6.33 13.08
N PHE A 213 9.79 7.52 12.50
CA PHE A 213 10.75 8.02 11.54
C PHE A 213 12.11 8.33 12.17
N GLU A 214 13.15 8.36 11.35
CA GLU A 214 14.47 8.86 11.72
C GLU A 214 14.59 10.34 11.37
N PRO A 215 14.84 11.23 12.35
CA PRO A 215 14.87 12.69 12.10
C PRO A 215 15.88 13.15 11.04
N LEU A 216 16.97 12.42 10.86
CA LEU A 216 18.00 12.73 9.87
C LEU A 216 17.67 12.19 8.46
N ALA A 217 16.60 11.41 8.32
CA ALA A 217 16.17 10.80 7.06
C ALA A 217 14.87 11.43 6.51
N GLY A 218 14.40 12.55 7.08
CA GLY A 218 13.15 13.20 6.67
C GLY A 218 13.24 14.13 5.46
N SER A 219 14.42 14.32 4.87
CA SER A 219 14.61 15.16 3.67
C SER A 219 14.59 14.35 2.39
N TYR A 220 13.87 14.86 1.39
CA TYR A 220 13.70 14.25 0.09
C TYR A 220 14.10 15.20 -1.02
N LYS A 221 14.70 14.63 -2.08
CA LYS A 221 15.00 15.33 -3.34
C LYS A 221 14.67 14.42 -4.50
N VAL A 222 13.50 14.65 -5.09
CA VAL A 222 12.90 13.79 -6.12
C VAL A 222 12.39 14.67 -7.26
N GLY A 223 12.67 14.31 -8.52
CA GLY A 223 12.23 15.11 -9.69
C GLY A 223 12.71 16.56 -9.69
N GLY A 224 13.79 16.88 -8.96
CA GLY A 224 14.28 18.24 -8.75
C GLY A 224 13.55 19.05 -7.68
N VAL A 225 12.54 18.48 -7.02
CA VAL A 225 11.79 19.09 -5.92
C VAL A 225 12.36 18.63 -4.58
N GLU A 226 12.54 19.58 -3.66
CA GLU A 226 12.96 19.30 -2.28
C GLU A 226 11.79 19.44 -1.32
N PHE A 227 11.55 18.42 -0.50
CA PHE A 227 10.47 18.38 0.48
C PHE A 227 10.85 17.59 1.73
N HIS A 228 10.03 17.70 2.76
CA HIS A 228 10.29 17.12 4.08
C HIS A 228 9.07 16.36 4.58
N TRP A 229 9.22 15.06 4.82
CA TRP A 229 8.19 14.22 5.42
C TRP A 229 8.73 13.48 6.64
N THR A 230 7.82 13.18 7.55
CA THR A 230 8.08 12.54 8.85
C THR A 230 7.27 11.26 9.00
N ASP A 231 6.91 10.64 7.88
CA ASP A 231 6.11 9.43 7.86
C ASP A 231 6.88 8.29 8.54
N GLY A 232 6.24 7.67 9.53
CA GLY A 232 6.77 6.53 10.26
C GLY A 232 6.63 5.23 9.49
N VAL A 233 6.40 4.12 10.19
CA VAL A 233 6.22 2.79 9.60
C VAL A 233 5.30 2.87 8.39
N PHE A 234 5.77 2.35 7.25
CA PHE A 234 5.12 2.59 5.97
C PHE A 234 4.99 1.32 5.15
N ALA A 235 6.08 0.57 4.99
CA ALA A 235 6.09 -0.69 4.25
C ALA A 235 6.28 -1.88 5.20
N LEU A 236 5.50 -2.92 4.94
CA LEU A 236 5.46 -4.17 5.68
C LEU A 236 5.58 -5.32 4.68
N ALA A 237 6.45 -6.28 4.94
CA ALA A 237 6.62 -7.46 4.10
C ALA A 237 6.72 -8.72 4.97
N LEU A 238 6.09 -9.81 4.52
CA LEU A 238 6.01 -11.06 5.27
C LEU A 238 6.94 -12.10 4.65
N SER A 239 7.76 -12.75 5.49
CA SER A 239 8.51 -13.94 5.07
C SER A 239 7.58 -15.13 4.85
N GLU A 240 8.13 -16.20 4.29
CA GLU A 240 7.57 -17.54 4.39
C GLU A 240 7.26 -17.92 5.86
N PRO A 241 6.29 -18.82 6.13
CA PRO A 241 6.05 -19.34 7.46
C PRO A 241 7.28 -20.05 8.03
N ARG A 242 7.59 -19.79 9.30
CA ARG A 242 8.61 -20.52 10.07
C ARG A 242 8.04 -21.86 10.56
N GLU A 243 8.87 -22.68 11.20
CA GLU A 243 8.46 -23.99 11.74
C GLU A 243 7.26 -23.91 12.71
N ASN A 244 7.10 -22.81 13.43
CA ASN A 244 5.96 -22.58 14.33
C ASN A 244 4.70 -22.04 13.62
N GLY A 245 4.70 -21.93 12.29
CA GLY A 245 3.58 -21.44 11.48
C GLY A 245 3.46 -19.90 11.42
N TYR A 246 4.23 -19.17 12.22
CA TYR A 246 4.27 -17.71 12.19
C TYR A 246 5.35 -17.22 11.21
N ARG A 247 5.15 -16.02 10.69
CA ARG A 247 6.06 -15.38 9.74
C ARG A 247 6.94 -14.33 10.43
N THR A 248 8.05 -13.99 9.78
CA THR A 248 8.80 -12.76 10.05
C THR A 248 8.10 -11.60 9.35
N MET A 249 7.76 -10.54 10.08
CA MET A 249 7.40 -9.26 9.49
C MET A 249 8.67 -8.42 9.36
N PHE A 250 9.04 -8.07 8.13
CA PHE A 250 10.00 -7.03 7.82
C PHE A 250 9.29 -5.69 7.71
N PHE A 251 9.85 -4.64 8.28
CA PHE A 251 9.23 -3.32 8.23
C PHE A 251 10.25 -2.19 8.36
N HIS A 252 9.86 -1.03 7.83
CA HIS A 252 10.60 0.21 7.99
C HIS A 252 9.67 1.42 7.93
N ALA A 253 10.15 2.53 8.49
CA ALA A 253 9.53 3.84 8.29
C ALA A 253 9.87 4.39 6.90
N PHE A 254 8.97 5.22 6.35
CA PHE A 254 9.22 5.90 5.07
C PHE A 254 10.47 6.78 5.18
N SER A 255 10.49 7.64 6.20
CA SER A 255 11.63 8.48 6.56
C SER A 255 12.64 7.71 7.42
N SER A 256 13.24 6.65 6.85
CA SER A 256 14.30 5.85 7.47
C SER A 256 15.14 5.10 6.42
N THR A 257 16.40 4.80 6.75
CA THR A 257 17.27 3.91 5.96
C THR A 257 17.41 2.53 6.58
N LYS A 258 16.81 2.31 7.75
CA LYS A 258 16.90 1.08 8.52
C LYS A 258 15.82 0.09 8.13
N GLU A 259 16.08 -1.18 8.44
CA GLU A 259 15.10 -2.26 8.32
C GLU A 259 15.03 -3.00 9.65
N PHE A 260 13.81 -3.33 10.04
CA PHE A 260 13.52 -4.00 11.29
C PHE A 260 12.74 -5.28 11.01
N CYS A 261 12.71 -6.16 12.01
CA CYS A 261 11.83 -7.31 11.96
C CYS A 261 11.23 -7.68 13.31
N VAL A 262 10.12 -8.41 13.25
CA VAL A 262 9.43 -8.97 14.42
C VAL A 262 8.67 -10.24 14.03
N SER A 263 8.41 -11.13 14.98
CA SER A 263 7.54 -12.29 14.75
C SER A 263 6.08 -11.84 14.65
N THR A 264 5.35 -12.36 13.68
CA THR A 264 3.89 -12.20 13.63
C THR A 264 3.18 -12.83 14.83
N GLU A 265 3.78 -13.82 15.50
CA GLU A 265 3.28 -14.37 16.77
C GLU A 265 3.09 -13.29 17.84
N LEU A 266 4.08 -12.42 17.99
CA LEU A 266 4.06 -11.31 18.92
C LEU A 266 2.97 -10.31 18.53
N LEU A 267 2.90 -9.94 17.24
CA LEU A 267 1.91 -8.99 16.74
C LEU A 267 0.48 -9.50 16.95
N ARG A 268 0.25 -10.79 16.68
CA ARG A 268 -1.06 -11.42 16.80
C ARG A 268 -1.52 -11.60 18.25
N ASN A 269 -0.59 -11.71 19.20
CA ASN A 269 -0.89 -11.90 20.62
C ASN A 269 -0.64 -10.64 21.46
N TYR A 270 -0.47 -9.47 20.84
CA TYR A 270 0.03 -8.25 21.50
C TYR A 270 -0.81 -7.77 22.71
N THR A 271 -2.11 -8.09 22.71
CA THR A 271 -3.04 -7.77 23.82
C THR A 271 -2.91 -8.72 25.02
N HIS A 272 -2.21 -9.84 24.88
CA HIS A 272 -2.11 -10.93 25.85
C HIS A 272 -0.68 -11.17 26.37
N ILE A 273 0.30 -10.38 25.94
CA ILE A 273 1.72 -10.52 26.31
C ILE A 273 2.19 -9.36 27.19
N ASP A 274 3.29 -9.59 27.93
CA ASP A 274 4.00 -8.51 28.61
C ASP A 274 4.80 -7.68 27.59
N LYS A 275 4.44 -6.41 27.47
CA LYS A 275 5.04 -5.49 26.49
C LYS A 275 6.49 -5.12 26.82
N ASN A 276 6.91 -5.20 28.08
CA ASN A 276 8.29 -4.95 28.47
C ASN A 276 9.18 -6.12 28.08
N GLU A 277 8.70 -7.35 28.28
CA GLU A 277 9.41 -8.55 27.84
C GLU A 277 9.49 -8.61 26.30
N ALA A 278 8.36 -8.36 25.64
CA ALA A 278 8.23 -8.38 24.18
C ALA A 278 8.97 -7.23 23.46
N PHE A 279 9.34 -6.16 24.18
CA PHE A 279 10.02 -4.99 23.59
C PHE A 279 11.30 -5.38 22.85
N HIS A 280 12.07 -6.31 23.40
CA HIS A 280 13.32 -6.74 22.82
C HIS A 280 13.17 -7.72 21.65
N ASP A 281 11.97 -8.21 21.34
CA ASP A 281 11.73 -9.11 20.22
C ASP A 281 11.63 -8.41 18.87
N PHE A 282 11.42 -7.09 18.88
CA PHE A 282 11.66 -6.24 17.73
C PHE A 282 13.16 -6.10 17.51
N LYS A 283 13.65 -6.44 16.32
CA LYS A 283 15.09 -6.44 16.00
C LYS A 283 15.39 -5.44 14.89
N LEU A 284 16.47 -4.69 15.06
CA LEU A 284 17.13 -3.97 13.96
C LEU A 284 17.91 -4.99 13.13
N LEU A 285 17.61 -5.08 11.84
CA LEU A 285 18.40 -5.89 10.90
C LEU A 285 19.66 -5.16 10.47
N GLY A 286 19.55 -3.86 10.18
CA GLY A 286 20.68 -3.03 9.78
C GLY A 286 20.25 -1.79 9.01
N ASP A 287 21.12 -1.32 8.13
CA ASP A 287 20.98 -0.07 7.37
C ASP A 287 21.22 -0.32 5.87
N ARG A 288 20.33 0.22 5.02
CA ARG A 288 20.47 0.17 3.56
C ARG A 288 21.51 1.18 3.04
N GLY A 289 21.88 2.18 3.83
CA GLY A 289 22.81 3.24 3.48
C GLY A 289 22.12 4.56 3.12
N GLU A 290 22.90 5.59 2.83
CA GLU A 290 22.39 6.96 2.63
C GLU A 290 21.38 7.08 1.49
N ARG A 291 20.33 7.90 1.68
CA ARG A 291 19.31 8.19 0.64
C ARG A 291 18.51 6.96 0.18
N THR A 292 18.23 6.02 1.07
CA THR A 292 17.52 4.76 0.78
C THR A 292 16.13 4.67 1.43
N GLN A 293 15.51 5.83 1.69
CA GLN A 293 14.10 5.93 2.08
C GLN A 293 13.23 5.20 1.06
N SER A 294 12.19 4.52 1.54
CA SER A 294 11.43 3.56 0.75
C SER A 294 9.94 3.66 1.02
N SER A 295 9.16 3.76 -0.06
CA SER A 295 7.68 3.81 -0.10
C SER A 295 7.03 2.44 -0.12
N ALA A 296 7.74 1.40 -0.53
CA ALA A 296 7.14 0.07 -0.65
C ALA A 296 8.20 -1.01 -0.56
N SER A 297 7.81 -2.14 0.00
CA SER A 297 8.59 -3.36 0.01
C SER A 297 7.71 -4.58 -0.19
N PHE A 298 8.30 -5.63 -0.76
CA PHE A 298 7.66 -6.91 -0.94
C PHE A 298 8.70 -8.01 -0.86
N TYR A 299 8.39 -9.05 -0.08
CA TYR A 299 9.25 -10.20 0.10
C TYR A 299 8.78 -11.34 -0.80
N ASP A 300 9.65 -11.83 -1.67
CA ASP A 300 9.38 -13.01 -2.48
C ASP A 300 9.85 -14.27 -1.76
N GLU A 301 8.88 -15.07 -1.30
CA GLU A 301 9.10 -16.32 -0.58
C GLU A 301 9.89 -17.35 -1.39
N ASN A 302 9.81 -17.32 -2.74
CA ASN A 302 10.49 -18.30 -3.58
C ASN A 302 11.99 -18.04 -3.70
N THR A 303 12.40 -16.77 -3.67
CA THR A 303 13.81 -16.39 -3.83
C THR A 303 14.46 -15.92 -2.53
N HIS A 304 13.67 -15.77 -1.46
CA HIS A 304 14.07 -15.18 -0.18
C HIS A 304 14.67 -13.78 -0.35
N VAL A 305 14.07 -12.99 -1.26
CA VAL A 305 14.53 -11.64 -1.58
C VAL A 305 13.46 -10.63 -1.18
N LEU A 306 13.87 -9.65 -0.37
CA LEU A 306 13.11 -8.44 -0.12
C LEU A 306 13.43 -7.42 -1.20
N PHE A 307 12.43 -6.99 -1.95
CA PHE A 307 12.50 -5.86 -2.87
C PHE A 307 11.95 -4.62 -2.19
N TYR A 308 12.51 -3.45 -2.49
CA TYR A 308 12.03 -2.17 -1.97
C TYR A 308 12.34 -1.02 -2.92
N THR A 309 11.46 -0.03 -2.97
CA THR A 309 11.70 1.23 -3.69
C THR A 309 12.77 2.06 -2.97
N GLN A 310 13.46 2.95 -3.67
CA GLN A 310 14.38 3.92 -3.09
C GLN A 310 14.10 5.30 -3.70
N VAL A 311 13.17 6.04 -3.09
CA VAL A 311 12.62 7.27 -3.67
C VAL A 311 13.70 8.34 -3.92
N ASN A 312 14.66 8.48 -3.01
CA ASN A 312 15.76 9.45 -3.16
C ASN A 312 16.88 9.00 -4.11
N ARG A 313 16.76 7.81 -4.70
CA ARG A 313 17.70 7.21 -5.66
C ARG A 313 17.01 6.78 -6.95
N ASP A 314 15.75 7.18 -7.15
CA ASP A 314 14.99 6.98 -8.39
C ASP A 314 15.06 5.53 -8.90
N GLY A 315 14.95 4.55 -8.00
CA GLY A 315 15.25 3.15 -8.33
C GLY A 315 14.74 2.13 -7.34
N VAL A 316 14.90 0.86 -7.69
CA VAL A 316 14.53 -0.27 -6.82
C VAL A 316 15.80 -0.98 -6.36
N GLY A 317 15.85 -1.32 -5.09
CA GLY A 317 16.88 -2.16 -4.49
C GLY A 317 16.33 -3.52 -4.09
N CYS A 318 17.23 -4.42 -3.73
CA CYS A 318 16.83 -5.66 -3.07
C CYS A 318 17.90 -6.22 -2.15
N TRP A 319 17.44 -7.09 -1.26
CA TRP A 319 18.26 -7.78 -0.28
C TRP A 319 17.88 -9.26 -0.22
N ASN A 320 18.86 -10.15 -0.21
CA ASN A 320 18.63 -11.57 0.04
C ASN A 320 18.71 -11.82 1.55
N SER A 321 17.65 -12.37 2.14
CA SER A 321 17.53 -12.51 3.59
C SER A 321 18.55 -13.44 4.24
N ASN A 322 19.26 -14.26 3.44
CA ASN A 322 20.38 -15.10 3.90
C ASN A 322 21.70 -14.33 4.08
N LYS A 323 21.72 -13.01 3.81
CA LYS A 323 22.91 -12.17 3.93
C LYS A 323 22.72 -11.12 5.03
N PRO A 324 23.80 -10.67 5.70
CA PRO A 324 23.73 -9.53 6.61
C PRO A 324 23.13 -8.29 5.95
N TYR A 325 22.30 -7.54 6.69
CA TYR A 325 21.63 -6.34 6.19
C TYR A 325 22.59 -5.13 6.24
N THR A 326 23.44 -5.02 5.23
CA THR A 326 24.43 -3.93 5.08
C THR A 326 24.30 -3.26 3.72
N PRO A 327 24.79 -2.02 3.53
CA PRO A 327 24.69 -1.33 2.25
C PRO A 327 25.23 -2.15 1.06
N GLU A 328 26.30 -2.92 1.27
CA GLU A 328 26.93 -3.76 0.21
C GLU A 328 26.03 -4.93 -0.23
N ASN A 329 25.17 -5.43 0.65
CA ASN A 329 24.23 -6.50 0.38
C ASN A 329 22.85 -6.01 -0.06
N ASN A 330 22.67 -4.70 -0.17
CA ASN A 330 21.42 -4.03 -0.55
C ASN A 330 21.59 -3.24 -1.88
N PRO A 331 22.07 -3.87 -2.98
CA PRO A 331 22.34 -3.15 -4.22
C PRO A 331 21.04 -2.63 -4.87
N LEU A 332 21.16 -1.52 -5.59
CA LEU A 332 20.18 -1.10 -6.59
C LEU A 332 20.19 -2.11 -7.75
N ILE A 333 19.00 -2.52 -8.21
CA ILE A 333 18.85 -3.37 -9.39
C ILE A 333 18.62 -2.55 -10.66
N PHE A 334 18.04 -1.36 -10.53
CA PHE A 334 17.95 -0.33 -11.57
C PHE A 334 17.73 1.04 -10.92
N SER A 335 18.06 2.11 -11.64
CA SER A 335 17.80 3.50 -11.25
C SER A 335 17.81 4.38 -12.50
N ASP A 336 16.87 5.31 -12.58
CA ASP A 336 16.74 6.28 -13.67
C ASP A 336 15.89 7.48 -13.18
N PRO A 337 16.48 8.67 -13.02
CA PRO A 337 15.78 9.85 -12.51
C PRO A 337 14.77 10.47 -13.49
N GLU A 338 14.81 10.12 -14.78
CA GLU A 338 13.82 10.59 -15.76
C GLU A 338 12.60 9.66 -15.83
N MET A 339 12.83 8.35 -15.64
CA MET A 339 11.80 7.33 -15.76
C MET A 339 11.13 6.96 -14.43
N TYR A 340 11.84 7.09 -13.30
CA TYR A 340 11.41 6.56 -12.00
C TYR A 340 11.44 7.63 -10.90
N GLU A 341 10.97 8.84 -11.21
CA GLU A 341 10.95 9.98 -10.27
C GLU A 341 10.37 9.58 -8.90
N PHE A 342 9.08 9.26 -8.82
CA PHE A 342 8.49 8.80 -7.56
C PHE A 342 7.97 7.36 -7.68
N LEU A 343 8.78 6.39 -7.26
CA LEU A 343 8.36 4.99 -7.13
C LEU A 343 7.40 4.86 -5.95
N ASN A 344 6.14 4.52 -6.22
CA ASN A 344 5.10 4.47 -5.19
C ASN A 344 4.93 3.09 -4.57
N ASP A 345 4.79 2.06 -5.41
CA ASP A 345 4.43 0.71 -4.98
C ASP A 345 5.21 -0.33 -5.78
N LEU A 346 5.42 -1.50 -5.17
CA LEU A 346 5.94 -2.68 -5.86
C LEU A 346 5.37 -3.94 -5.26
N LYS A 347 5.20 -4.97 -6.10
CA LYS A 347 4.76 -6.31 -5.69
C LYS A 347 5.37 -7.37 -6.60
N VAL A 348 5.56 -8.57 -6.07
CA VAL A 348 5.89 -9.75 -6.86
C VAL A 348 4.62 -10.56 -7.04
N ASP A 349 4.30 -10.94 -8.28
CA ASP A 349 3.12 -11.76 -8.56
C ASP A 349 3.41 -13.27 -8.44
N ASN A 350 2.36 -14.07 -8.57
CA ASN A 350 2.44 -15.54 -8.47
C ASN A 350 3.27 -16.19 -9.60
N GLU A 351 3.64 -15.45 -10.65
CA GLU A 351 4.53 -15.90 -11.73
C GLU A 351 5.99 -15.47 -11.49
N GLY A 352 6.28 -14.81 -10.36
CA GLY A 352 7.62 -14.32 -10.02
C GLY A 352 8.00 -13.02 -10.74
N THR A 353 7.06 -12.31 -11.33
CA THR A 353 7.31 -11.01 -11.97
C THR A 353 7.23 -9.89 -10.94
N LEU A 354 8.29 -9.09 -10.86
CA LEU A 354 8.30 -7.86 -10.07
C LEU A 354 7.60 -6.74 -10.86
N TRP A 355 6.49 -6.25 -10.32
CA TRP A 355 5.78 -5.07 -10.79
C TRP A 355 6.12 -3.89 -9.89
N PHE A 356 6.24 -2.71 -10.49
CA PHE A 356 6.37 -1.45 -9.76
C PHE A 356 5.61 -0.34 -10.48
N LEU A 357 5.21 0.67 -9.73
CA LEU A 357 4.51 1.85 -10.22
C LEU A 357 5.34 3.09 -9.89
N SER A 358 5.53 3.95 -10.88
CA SER A 358 6.14 5.27 -10.72
C SER A 358 5.20 6.34 -11.24
N ASP A 359 5.19 7.49 -10.58
CA ASP A 359 4.54 8.72 -11.05
C ASP A 359 5.42 9.95 -10.79
N LYS A 360 4.83 11.13 -10.92
CA LYS A 360 5.41 12.44 -10.60
C LYS A 360 4.55 13.12 -9.54
N LEU A 361 4.52 12.53 -8.34
CA LEU A 361 3.72 12.95 -7.18
C LEU A 361 3.82 14.44 -6.85
#